data_AF-S7HFM2-F1
#
_entry.id   AF-S7HFM2-F1
#
_cell.length_a   1.000
_cell.length_b   1.000
_cell.length_c   1.000
_cell.angle_alpha   90.00
_cell.angle_beta   90.00
_cell.angle_gamma   90.00
#
_symmetry.space_group_name_H-M   'P 1'
#
loop_
_entity.id
_entity.type
_entity.pdbx_description
1 polymer ?
#
loop_
_entity_poly.entity_id
_entity_poly.type
_entity_poly.pdbx_seq_one_letter_code
_entity_poly.pdbx_strand_id
1 'polypeptide(L)'
;MDKEQHPDGYAVPLHRSLTQPIFWGGVPRNLLLLEVLVGIIGGIFFKTILVPVLCIAAHYLFRFLGQHDPDFLGVFWRSKDYRPYYYP
;
A
#
# COMPACT_ATOMS: atom_id res chain seq x y z
N MET A 1 -23.79 25.41 21.53
CA MET A 1 -23.05 24.22 21.98
C MET A 1 -21.73 24.75 22.51
N ASP A 2 -21.60 24.74 23.83
CA ASP A 2 -20.56 25.45 24.57
C ASP A 2 -19.18 24.90 24.20
N LYS A 3 -18.22 25.79 23.93
CA LYS A 3 -16.85 25.37 23.60
C LYS A 3 -16.19 25.00 24.91
N GLU A 4 -16.11 23.71 25.22
CA GLU A 4 -15.30 23.22 26.33
C GLU A 4 -13.91 23.88 26.23
N GLN A 5 -13.61 24.73 27.21
CA GLN A 5 -12.40 25.52 27.25
C GLN A 5 -11.29 24.58 27.73
N HIS A 6 -10.75 23.82 26.79
CA HIS A 6 -9.74 22.84 27.07
C HIS A 6 -8.46 23.53 27.58
N PRO A 7 -7.75 22.94 28.57
CA PRO A 7 -6.50 23.50 29.07
C PRO A 7 -5.43 23.53 27.97
N ASP A 8 -4.44 24.42 28.13
CA ASP A 8 -3.33 24.54 27.16
C ASP A 8 -2.65 23.18 26.95
N GLY A 9 -2.55 22.76 25.68
CA GLY A 9 -1.96 21.47 25.30
C GLY A 9 -2.94 20.28 25.26
N TYR A 10 -4.23 20.47 25.57
CA TYR A 10 -5.23 19.40 25.47
C TYR A 10 -5.43 18.87 24.04
N ALA A 11 -5.32 19.75 23.03
CA ALA A 11 -5.39 19.38 21.62
C ALA A 11 -4.09 19.75 20.91
N VAL A 12 -3.53 18.80 20.16
CA VAL A 12 -2.33 18.98 19.34
C VAL A 12 -2.70 18.69 17.88
N PRO A 13 -2.21 19.48 16.91
CA PRO A 13 -2.45 19.19 15.50
C PRO A 13 -1.94 17.81 15.12
N LEU A 14 -2.82 16.96 14.58
CA LEU A 14 -2.43 15.64 14.06
C LEU A 14 -1.73 15.82 12.71
N HIS A 15 -0.44 15.54 12.66
CA HIS A 15 0.33 15.61 11.44
C HIS A 15 0.01 14.43 10.51
N ARG A 16 -0.30 14.71 9.24
CA ARG A 16 -0.55 13.67 8.22
C ARG A 16 0.60 12.68 8.06
N SER A 17 1.83 13.08 8.35
CA SER A 17 2.99 12.17 8.32
C SER A 17 2.89 11.00 9.31
N LEU A 18 2.11 11.12 10.38
CA LEU A 18 1.93 10.08 11.39
C LEU A 18 0.88 9.04 11.00
N THR A 19 -0.04 9.39 10.11
CA THR A 19 -1.21 8.54 9.79
C THR A 19 -1.30 8.15 8.33
N GLN A 20 -0.67 8.89 7.42
CA GLN A 20 -0.70 8.55 6.00
C GLN A 20 0.33 7.49 5.67
N PRO A 21 -0.05 6.45 4.92
CA PRO A 21 0.89 5.45 4.45
C PRO A 21 1.90 6.06 3.47
N ILE A 22 3.13 5.53 3.47
CA ILE A 22 4.24 6.01 2.64
C ILE A 22 4.15 5.38 1.26
N PHE A 23 3.77 6.18 0.26
CA PHE A 23 3.62 5.78 -1.13
C PHE A 23 4.75 6.34 -1.99
N TRP A 24 5.31 5.49 -2.85
CA TRP A 24 6.30 5.87 -3.88
C TRP A 24 5.72 5.50 -5.25
N GLY A 25 5.71 6.44 -6.19
CA GLY A 25 5.16 6.19 -7.54
C GLY A 25 3.67 5.84 -7.59
N GLY A 26 2.91 6.08 -6.50
CA GLY A 26 1.49 5.70 -6.41
C GLY A 26 1.23 4.31 -5.84
N VAL A 27 2.25 3.65 -5.31
CA VAL A 27 2.18 2.31 -4.69
C VAL A 27 2.84 2.34 -3.30
N PRO A 28 2.42 1.51 -2.33
CA PRO A 28 3.12 1.37 -1.05
C PRO A 28 4.61 1.05 -1.24
N ARG A 29 5.48 1.78 -0.54
CA ARG A 29 6.96 1.67 -0.69
C ARG A 29 7.46 0.22 -0.71
N ASN A 30 6.99 -0.60 0.23
CA ASN A 30 7.47 -1.98 0.38
C ASN A 30 7.08 -2.85 -0.83
N LEU A 31 5.92 -2.60 -1.44
CA LEU A 31 5.47 -3.32 -2.63
C LEU A 31 6.33 -2.93 -3.84
N LEU A 32 6.57 -1.63 -4.04
CA LEU A 32 7.42 -1.15 -5.13
C LEU A 32 8.84 -1.73 -5.06
N LEU A 33 9.43 -1.79 -3.85
CA LEU A 33 10.73 -2.42 -3.65
C LEU A 33 10.72 -3.91 -4.00
N LEU A 34 9.65 -4.63 -3.63
CA LEU A 34 9.47 -6.04 -3.97
C LEU A 34 9.35 -6.24 -5.48
N GLU A 35 8.54 -5.45 -6.17
CA GLU A 35 8.38 -5.53 -7.63
C GLU A 35 9.69 -5.29 -8.37
N VAL A 36 10.44 -4.25 -7.98
CA VAL A 36 11.73 -3.93 -8.59
C VAL A 36 12.73 -5.06 -8.34
N LEU A 37 12.79 -5.59 -7.11
CA LEU A 37 13.67 -6.72 -6.79
C LEU A 37 13.34 -7.95 -7.63
N VAL A 38 12.05 -8.33 -7.72
CA VAL A 38 11.59 -9.45 -8.54
C VAL A 38 11.88 -9.22 -10.01
N GLY A 39 11.69 -7.99 -10.51
CA GLY A 39 12.04 -7.60 -11.88
C GLY A 39 13.53 -7.74 -12.17
N ILE A 40 14.41 -7.31 -11.25
CA ILE A 40 15.87 -7.44 -11.38
C ILE A 40 16.28 -8.92 -11.36
N ILE A 41 15.76 -9.71 -10.42
CA ILE A 41 16.04 -11.15 -10.34
C ILE A 41 15.56 -11.85 -11.62
N GLY A 42 14.33 -11.56 -12.04
CA GLY A 42 13.74 -11.98 -13.31
C GLY A 42 14.60 -11.69 -14.53
N GLY A 43 14.91 -10.41 -14.71
CA GLY A 43 15.63 -9.90 -15.87
C GLY A 43 17.07 -10.40 -15.96
N ILE A 44 17.79 -10.34 -14.84
CA ILE A 44 19.23 -10.60 -14.82
C ILE A 44 19.55 -12.06 -14.56
N PHE A 45 18.98 -12.66 -13.51
CA PHE A 45 19.33 -14.03 -13.12
C PHE A 45 18.68 -15.05 -14.06
N PHE A 46 17.39 -14.90 -14.35
CA PHE A 46 16.70 -15.80 -15.28
C PHE A 46 16.88 -15.42 -16.75
N LYS A 47 17.56 -14.28 -17.04
CA LYS A 47 17.82 -13.76 -18.40
C LYS A 47 16.58 -13.68 -19.28
N THR A 48 15.45 -13.31 -18.69
CA THR A 48 14.17 -13.20 -19.39
C THR A 48 13.62 -11.79 -19.31
N ILE A 49 13.15 -11.26 -20.44
CA ILE A 49 12.46 -9.97 -20.48
C ILE A 49 11.02 -10.06 -20.00
N LEU A 50 10.46 -11.28 -19.95
CA LEU A 50 9.06 -11.49 -19.58
C LEU A 50 8.77 -11.03 -18.14
N VAL A 51 9.66 -11.34 -17.20
CA VAL A 51 9.45 -11.02 -15.78
C VAL A 51 9.42 -9.51 -15.54
N PRO A 52 10.40 -8.70 -16.00
CA PRO A 52 10.32 -7.24 -15.93
C PRO A 52 9.05 -6.66 -16.56
N VAL A 53 8.62 -7.17 -17.72
CA VAL A 53 7.39 -6.70 -18.39
C VAL A 53 6.15 -6.99 -17.55
N LEU A 54 6.05 -8.19 -16.97
CA LEU A 54 4.97 -8.54 -16.05
C LEU A 54 5.01 -7.68 -14.78
N CYS A 55 6.19 -7.39 -14.24
CA CYS A 55 6.34 -6.48 -13.10
C CYS A 55 5.83 -5.07 -13.42
N ILE A 56 6.09 -4.55 -14.63
CA ILE A 56 5.56 -3.24 -15.05
C ILE A 56 4.03 -3.28 -15.13
N ALA A 57 3.45 -4.33 -15.70
CA ALA A 57 1.99 -4.48 -15.77
C ALA A 57 1.36 -4.57 -14.36
N ALA A 58 1.97 -5.37 -13.47
CA ALA A 58 1.56 -5.48 -12.07
C ALA A 58 1.66 -4.13 -11.33
N HIS A 59 2.70 -3.35 -11.61
CA HIS A 59 2.90 -2.04 -10.99
C HIS A 59 1.75 -1.08 -11.32
N TYR A 60 1.30 -1.04 -12.58
CA TYR A 60 0.14 -0.23 -12.95
C TYR A 60 -1.15 -0.71 -12.29
N LEU A 61 -1.34 -2.03 -12.16
CA LEU A 61 -2.47 -2.60 -11.44
C LEU A 61 -2.47 -2.19 -9.96
N PHE A 62 -1.33 -2.33 -9.28
CA PHE A 62 -1.23 -1.95 -7.87
C PHE A 62 -1.28 -0.44 -7.66
N ARG A 63 -0.80 0.36 -8.61
CA ARG A 63 -0.99 1.81 -8.58
C ARG A 63 -2.47 2.17 -8.67
N PHE A 64 -3.23 1.53 -9.55
CA PHE A 64 -4.67 1.73 -9.64
C PHE A 64 -5.37 1.34 -8.33
N LEU A 65 -5.08 0.17 -7.78
CA LEU A 65 -5.66 -0.28 -6.52
C LEU A 65 -5.28 0.64 -5.35
N GLY A 66 -4.01 1.05 -5.25
CA GLY A 66 -3.52 1.96 -4.21
C GLY A 66 -4.09 3.38 -4.30
N GLN A 67 -4.50 3.82 -5.48
CA GLN A 67 -5.23 5.08 -5.66
C GLN A 67 -6.68 5.00 -5.20
N HIS A 68 -7.30 3.81 -5.29
CA HIS A 68 -8.67 3.57 -4.82
C HIS A 68 -8.73 3.33 -3.30
N ASP A 69 -7.78 2.57 -2.76
CA ASP A 69 -7.68 2.27 -1.33
C ASP A 69 -6.21 2.25 -0.88
N PRO A 70 -5.78 3.18 0.00
CA PRO A 70 -4.41 3.19 0.52
C PRO A 70 -4.01 1.93 1.30
N ASP A 71 -4.96 1.16 1.85
CA ASP A 71 -4.73 -0.05 2.65
C ASP A 71 -5.13 -1.35 1.92
N PHE A 72 -5.27 -1.31 0.59
CA PHE A 72 -5.74 -2.47 -0.20
C PHE A 72 -4.95 -3.76 0.06
N LEU A 73 -3.63 -3.67 0.24
CA LEU A 73 -2.78 -4.82 0.55
C LEU A 73 -3.08 -5.40 1.92
N GLY A 74 -3.28 -4.55 2.94
CA GLY A 74 -3.61 -5.00 4.29
C GLY A 74 -4.92 -5.75 4.31
N VAL A 75 -5.92 -5.24 3.59
CA VAL A 75 -7.22 -5.90 3.40
C VAL A 75 -7.07 -7.23 2.67
N PHE A 76 -6.30 -7.28 1.57
CA PHE A 76 -6.03 -8.51 0.82
C PHE A 76 -5.32 -9.58 1.67
N TRP A 77 -4.31 -9.19 2.44
CA TRP A 77 -3.62 -10.13 3.32
C TRP A 77 -4.51 -10.60 4.46
N ARG A 78 -5.38 -9.73 4.99
CA ARG A 78 -6.35 -10.12 6.01
C ARG A 78 -7.43 -11.04 5.41
N SER A 79 -7.87 -10.80 4.18
CA SER A 79 -8.93 -11.57 3.51
C SER A 79 -8.61 -13.06 3.45
N LYS A 80 -7.32 -13.44 3.32
CA LYS A 80 -6.87 -14.84 3.28
C LYS A 80 -7.22 -15.64 4.53
N ASP A 81 -7.34 -14.97 5.68
CA ASP A 81 -7.56 -15.62 6.98
C ASP A 81 -9.06 -15.69 7.33
N TYR A 82 -9.93 -15.02 6.56
CA TYR A 82 -11.37 -15.11 6.78
C TYR A 82 -11.92 -16.43 6.27
N ARG A 83 -12.72 -17.06 7.11
CA ARG A 83 -13.53 -18.21 6.72
C ARG A 83 -14.65 -17.72 5.80
N PRO A 84 -15.00 -18.48 4.75
CA PRO A 84 -16.06 -18.09 3.80
C PRO A 84 -17.44 -17.89 4.43
N TYR A 85 -17.63 -18.25 5.70
CA TYR A 85 -18.88 -18.02 6.43
C TYR A 85 -19.20 -16.55 6.73
N TYR A 86 -18.21 -15.65 6.70
CA TYR A 86 -18.39 -14.24 7.10
C TYR A 86 -18.75 -13.28 5.95
N TYR A 87 -18.72 -13.75 4.70
CA TYR A 87 -19.14 -12.99 3.52
C TYR A 87 -20.22 -13.80 2.77
N PRO A 88 -21.48 -13.32 2.69
CA PRO A 88 -22.53 -13.93 1.86
C PRO A 88 -22.28 -13.73 0.36
#